data_AF-J4V9P9-F1
#
_entry.id   AF-J4V9P9-F1
#
_cell.length_a   1.000
_cell.length_b   1.000
_cell.length_c   1.000
_cell.angle_alpha   90.00
_cell.angle_beta   90.00
_cell.angle_gamma   90.00
#
_symmetry.space_group_name_H-M   'P 1'
#
loop_
_entity.id
_entity.type
_entity.pdbx_description
1 polymer ?
#
loop_
_entity_poly.entity_id
_entity_poly.type
_entity_poly.pdbx_seq_one_letter_code
_entity_poly.pdbx_strand_id
1 'polypeptide(L)'
;MELDKMINNDDLLKEISNKELLELSDFEGSGQINQDVIDDSQSDALSYIASFILLPDNPTPLLKDIAVNLTIIELKKRNNFPKESLKEQVEKIDALLLKMAAKKIPTQIEDKSPPKMIIRAFKHKNKPLNLDELAT
;
A
#
# COMPACT_ATOMS: atom_id res chain seq x y z
N MET A 1 25.98 -0.32 -2.01
CA MET A 1 25.01 -0.06 -3.08
C MET A 1 23.67 -0.14 -2.40
N GLU A 2 23.12 1.00 -1.97
CA GLU A 2 21.76 1.01 -1.41
C GLU A 2 20.82 0.61 -2.55
N LEU A 3 20.16 -0.54 -2.40
CA LEU A 3 18.91 -0.77 -3.10
C LEU A 3 17.98 0.32 -2.59
N ASP A 4 17.54 1.24 -3.45
CA ASP A 4 16.57 2.25 -3.08
C ASP A 4 15.37 1.53 -2.45
N LYS A 5 15.26 1.64 -1.13
CA LYS A 5 14.21 1.00 -0.35
C LYS A 5 12.89 1.59 -0.84
N MET A 6 12.02 0.72 -1.36
CA MET A 6 10.73 1.11 -1.94
C MET A 6 9.84 1.93 -0.98
N ILE A 7 10.02 1.69 0.32
CA ILE A 7 9.36 2.35 1.45
C ILE A 7 10.40 2.65 2.54
N ASN A 8 10.09 3.57 3.44
CA ASN A 8 10.92 3.87 4.62
C ASN A 8 10.09 3.86 5.92
N ASN A 9 10.72 4.19 7.05
CA ASN A 9 10.03 4.21 8.35
C ASN A 9 8.90 5.25 8.41
N ASP A 10 9.03 6.40 7.75
CA ASP A 10 7.95 7.39 7.70
C ASP A 10 6.73 6.85 6.96
N ASP A 11 6.91 5.98 5.97
CA ASP A 11 5.81 5.30 5.31
C ASP A 11 5.11 4.30 6.23
N LEU A 12 5.87 3.54 7.05
CA LEU A 12 5.29 2.66 8.07
C LEU A 12 4.51 3.45 9.13
N LEU A 13 5.05 4.59 9.56
CA LEU A 13 4.46 5.44 10.60
C LEU A 13 3.17 6.17 10.17
N LYS A 14 2.83 6.14 8.88
CA LYS A 14 1.51 6.58 8.40
C LYS A 14 0.41 5.57 8.73
N GLU A 15 0.76 4.29 8.84
CA GLU A 15 -0.20 3.19 9.07
C GLU A 15 -0.21 2.70 10.51
N ILE A 16 0.92 2.79 11.22
CA ILE A 16 1.04 2.35 12.62
C ILE A 16 1.71 3.41 13.49
N SER A 17 1.44 3.37 14.78
CA SER A 17 2.08 4.31 15.72
C SER A 17 3.56 3.97 15.94
N ASN A 18 4.36 4.96 16.36
CA ASN A 18 5.76 4.72 16.76
C ASN A 18 5.88 3.68 17.87
N LYS A 19 4.90 3.63 18.78
CA LYS A 19 4.84 2.62 19.85
C LYS A 19 4.63 1.22 19.27
N GLU A 20 3.69 1.06 18.35
CA GLU A 20 3.45 -0.23 17.68
C GLU A 20 4.67 -0.67 16.85
N LEU A 21 5.31 0.26 16.12
CA LEU A 21 6.53 -0.05 15.37
C LEU A 21 7.68 -0.50 16.29
N LEU A 22 7.83 0.13 17.46
CA LEU A 22 8.77 -0.31 18.49
C LEU A 22 8.42 -1.72 18.98
N GLU A 23 7.18 -1.95 19.42
CA GLU A 23 6.72 -3.25 19.93
C GLU A 23 6.89 -4.38 18.91
N LEU A 24 6.70 -4.06 17.62
CA LEU A 24 6.83 -5.03 16.53
C LEU A 24 8.27 -5.31 16.12
N SER A 25 9.21 -4.39 16.38
CA SER A 25 10.61 -4.54 15.97
C SER A 25 11.53 -4.99 17.12
N ASP A 26 11.20 -4.67 18.36
CA ASP A 26 12.05 -4.90 19.54
C ASP A 26 11.89 -6.30 20.16
N PHE A 27 12.34 -7.33 19.45
CA PHE A 27 12.31 -8.72 19.95
C PHE A 27 13.15 -8.97 21.20
N GLU A 28 14.19 -8.15 21.40
CA GLU A 28 15.14 -8.31 22.50
C GLU A 28 14.76 -7.50 23.75
N GLY A 29 13.70 -6.68 23.68
CA GLY A 29 13.26 -5.82 24.78
C GLY A 29 14.26 -4.71 25.11
N SER A 30 15.00 -4.23 24.10
CA SER A 30 15.98 -3.14 24.20
C SER A 30 15.36 -1.76 24.48
N GLY A 31 14.06 -1.61 24.22
CA GLY A 31 13.33 -0.34 24.28
C GLY A 31 13.60 0.57 23.08
N GLN A 32 14.24 0.07 22.02
CA GLN A 32 14.57 0.82 20.81
C GLN A 32 14.07 0.10 19.56
N ILE A 33 13.75 0.88 18.52
CA ILE A 33 13.36 0.33 17.22
C ILE A 33 14.56 -0.43 16.64
N ASN A 34 14.35 -1.71 16.31
CA ASN A 34 15.36 -2.52 15.66
C ASN A 34 15.22 -2.41 14.14
N GLN A 35 16.12 -1.65 13.51
CA GLN A 35 16.08 -1.42 12.07
C GLN A 35 16.40 -2.68 11.26
N ASP A 36 17.25 -3.58 11.74
CA ASP A 36 17.61 -4.81 11.02
C ASP A 36 16.38 -5.71 10.86
N VAL A 37 15.55 -5.79 11.89
CA VAL A 37 14.27 -6.51 11.87
C VAL A 37 13.28 -5.91 10.87
N ILE A 38 13.23 -4.58 10.78
CA ILE A 38 12.38 -3.87 9.81
C ILE A 38 12.88 -4.14 8.39
N ASP A 39 14.20 -4.03 8.18
CA ASP A 39 14.85 -4.22 6.89
C ASP A 39 14.67 -5.64 6.36
N ASP A 40 14.81 -6.65 7.23
CA ASP A 40 14.52 -8.04 6.89
C ASP A 40 13.04 -8.24 6.51
N SER A 41 12.13 -7.68 7.30
CA SER A 41 10.68 -7.78 7.05
C SER A 41 10.28 -7.08 5.74
N GLN A 42 10.94 -5.95 5.43
CA GLN A 42 10.77 -5.24 4.18
C GLN A 42 11.32 -6.06 3.01
N SER A 43 12.49 -6.70 3.17
CA SER A 43 13.07 -7.59 2.16
C SER A 43 12.17 -8.78 1.85
N ASP A 44 11.57 -9.39 2.88
CA ASP A 44 10.60 -10.49 2.72
C ASP A 44 9.35 -10.02 1.97
N ALA A 45 8.81 -8.85 2.34
CA ALA A 45 7.66 -8.25 1.67
C ALA A 45 7.93 -7.93 0.19
N LEU A 46 9.10 -7.36 -0.12
CA LEU A 46 9.50 -7.07 -1.50
C LEU A 46 9.75 -8.34 -2.31
N SER A 47 10.33 -9.37 -1.70
CA SER A 47 10.50 -10.69 -2.33
C SER A 47 9.15 -11.34 -2.65
N TYR A 48 8.16 -11.18 -1.76
CA TYR A 48 6.80 -11.63 -2.00
C TYR A 48 6.16 -10.91 -3.20
N ILE A 49 6.23 -9.57 -3.25
CA ILE A 49 5.74 -8.78 -4.39
C ILE A 49 6.45 -9.19 -5.69
N ALA A 50 7.76 -9.40 -5.63
CA ALA A 50 8.60 -9.78 -6.76
C ALA A 50 8.22 -11.15 -7.36
N SER A 51 7.50 -12.01 -6.61
CA SER A 51 6.95 -13.26 -7.14
C SER A 51 5.77 -13.05 -8.10
N PHE A 52 5.10 -11.89 -8.06
CA PHE A 52 3.98 -11.53 -8.93
C PHE A 52 4.39 -10.60 -10.08
N ILE A 53 5.26 -9.63 -9.79
CA ILE A 53 5.61 -8.54 -10.72
C ILE A 53 7.10 -8.20 -10.64
N LEU A 54 7.65 -7.62 -11.70
CA LEU A 54 8.95 -6.95 -11.62
C LEU A 54 8.79 -5.65 -10.80
N LEU A 55 9.66 -5.45 -9.81
CA LEU A 55 9.67 -4.22 -9.01
C LEU A 55 10.10 -3.03 -9.88
N PRO A 56 9.29 -1.97 -9.98
CA PRO A 56 9.62 -0.80 -10.79
C PRO A 56 10.45 0.23 -10.01
N ASP A 57 11.24 1.03 -10.71
CA ASP A 57 12.03 2.11 -10.09
C ASP A 57 11.15 3.26 -9.56
N ASN A 58 9.97 3.49 -10.17
CA ASN A 58 9.03 4.55 -9.78
C ASN A 58 7.64 3.98 -9.45
N PRO A 59 7.49 3.25 -8.35
CA PRO A 59 6.27 2.53 -8.04
C PRO A 59 5.07 3.45 -7.85
N THR A 60 3.87 2.96 -8.19
CA THR A 60 2.62 3.67 -7.88
C THR A 60 2.41 3.77 -6.37
N PRO A 61 1.66 4.79 -5.89
CA PRO A 61 1.33 4.90 -4.46
C PRO A 61 0.67 3.63 -3.92
N LEU A 62 -0.25 3.03 -4.68
CA LEU A 62 -0.88 1.77 -4.30
C LEU A 62 0.13 0.62 -4.12
N LEU A 63 1.16 0.54 -4.98
CA LEU A 63 2.17 -0.49 -4.81
C LEU A 63 3.04 -0.24 -3.57
N LYS A 64 3.33 1.03 -3.24
CA LYS A 64 3.98 1.40 -1.97
C LYS A 64 3.12 1.01 -0.77
N ASP A 65 1.82 1.29 -0.80
CA ASP A 65 0.89 0.90 0.27
C ASP A 65 0.87 -0.63 0.45
N ILE A 66 0.92 -1.39 -0.64
CA ILE A 66 1.03 -2.86 -0.58
C ILE A 66 2.34 -3.28 0.11
N ALA A 67 3.47 -2.66 -0.23
CA ALA A 67 4.76 -2.93 0.39
C ALA A 67 4.76 -2.60 1.89
N VAL A 68 4.17 -1.47 2.29
CA VAL A 68 3.97 -1.11 3.72
C VAL A 68 3.16 -2.17 4.44
N ASN A 69 1.99 -2.53 3.89
CA ASN A 69 1.09 -3.50 4.50
C ASN A 69 1.75 -4.88 4.66
N LEU A 70 2.43 -5.36 3.63
CA LEU A 70 3.14 -6.64 3.71
C LEU A 70 4.29 -6.60 4.73
N THR A 71 5.03 -5.48 4.81
CA THR A 71 6.10 -5.32 5.81
C THR A 71 5.54 -5.39 7.24
N ILE A 72 4.41 -4.71 7.50
CA ILE A 72 3.71 -4.78 8.80
C ILE A 72 3.18 -6.19 9.09
N ILE A 73 2.67 -6.89 8.07
CA ILE A 73 2.23 -8.29 8.20
C ILE A 73 3.40 -9.20 8.58
N GLU A 74 4.57 -9.06 7.96
CA GLU A 74 5.75 -9.84 8.30
C GLU A 74 6.25 -9.54 9.72
N LEU A 75 6.27 -8.26 10.12
CA LEU A 75 6.56 -7.88 11.51
C LEU A 75 5.58 -8.53 12.49
N LYS A 76 4.27 -8.55 12.19
CA LYS A 76 3.24 -9.21 13.01
C LYS A 76 3.44 -10.72 13.05
N LYS A 77 3.78 -11.37 11.93
CA LYS A 77 4.08 -12.81 11.88
C LYS A 77 5.27 -13.17 12.75
N ARG A 78 6.35 -12.37 12.70
CA ARG A 78 7.52 -12.54 13.56
C ARG A 78 7.16 -12.42 15.04
N ASN A 79 6.18 -11.58 15.37
CA ASN A 79 5.58 -11.46 16.71
C ASN A 79 4.49 -12.52 17.03
N ASN A 80 4.42 -13.61 16.27
CA ASN A 80 3.49 -14.72 16.49
C ASN A 80 2.00 -14.33 16.46
N PHE A 81 1.63 -13.29 15.73
CA PHE A 81 0.21 -12.98 15.52
C PHE A 81 -0.50 -14.16 14.83
N PRO A 82 -1.76 -14.46 15.20
CA PRO A 82 -2.51 -15.55 14.59
C PRO A 82 -2.63 -15.37 13.07
N LYS A 83 -2.30 -16.40 12.29
CA LYS A 83 -2.38 -16.32 10.81
C LYS A 83 -3.77 -15.92 10.32
N GLU A 84 -4.82 -16.42 10.97
CA GLU A 84 -6.20 -16.10 10.61
C GLU A 84 -6.55 -14.61 10.78
N SER A 85 -5.89 -13.89 11.70
CA SER A 85 -6.13 -12.44 11.86
C SER A 85 -5.50 -11.60 10.75
N LEU A 86 -4.54 -12.17 10.01
CA LEU A 86 -3.83 -11.51 8.91
C LEU A 86 -4.37 -11.93 7.54
N LYS A 87 -5.11 -13.04 7.48
CA LYS A 87 -5.52 -13.72 6.25
C LYS A 87 -6.31 -12.82 5.30
N GLU A 88 -7.32 -12.12 5.80
CA GLU A 88 -8.16 -11.25 4.97
C GLU A 88 -7.33 -10.12 4.31
N GLN A 89 -6.36 -9.57 5.04
CA GLN A 89 -5.48 -8.53 4.51
C GLN A 89 -4.55 -9.08 3.42
N VAL A 90 -3.98 -10.27 3.63
CA VAL A 90 -3.15 -10.96 2.62
C VAL A 90 -3.98 -11.27 1.37
N GLU A 91 -5.19 -11.82 1.50
CA GLU A 91 -6.06 -12.14 0.36
C GLU A 91 -6.42 -10.90 -0.47
N LYS A 92 -6.67 -9.75 0.19
CA LYS A 92 -6.90 -8.47 -0.50
C LYS A 92 -5.67 -8.02 -1.27
N ILE A 93 -4.49 -8.14 -0.69
CA ILE A 93 -3.21 -7.79 -1.31
C ILE A 93 -2.94 -8.70 -2.51
N ASP A 94 -3.11 -10.01 -2.37
CA ASP A 94 -2.94 -10.98 -3.46
C ASP A 94 -3.85 -10.66 -4.64
N ALA A 95 -5.11 -10.33 -4.38
CA ALA A 95 -6.05 -9.95 -5.44
C ALA A 95 -5.59 -8.70 -6.20
N LEU A 96 -4.91 -7.75 -5.55
CA LEU A 96 -4.34 -6.57 -6.18
C LEU A 96 -3.08 -6.91 -6.97
N LEU A 97 -2.16 -7.69 -6.39
CA LEU A 97 -0.93 -8.13 -7.05
C LEU A 97 -1.22 -8.98 -8.29
N LEU A 98 -2.22 -9.86 -8.25
CA LEU A 98 -2.67 -10.62 -9.42
C LEU A 98 -3.21 -9.71 -10.53
N LYS A 99 -3.92 -8.64 -10.18
CA LYS A 99 -4.39 -7.65 -11.17
C LYS A 99 -3.22 -6.85 -11.74
N MET A 100 -2.21 -6.53 -10.94
CA MET A 100 -0.97 -5.88 -11.38
C MET A 100 -0.16 -6.79 -12.31
N ALA A 101 0.00 -8.07 -11.98
CA ALA A 101 0.65 -9.08 -12.82
C ALA A 101 -0.07 -9.24 -14.17
N ALA A 102 -1.41 -9.21 -14.15
CA ALA A 102 -2.24 -9.20 -15.35
C ALA A 102 -2.25 -7.85 -16.10
N LYS A 103 -1.45 -6.86 -15.67
CA LYS A 103 -1.37 -5.50 -16.23
C LYS A 103 -2.69 -4.72 -16.24
N LYS A 104 -3.65 -5.12 -15.39
CA LYS A 104 -4.94 -4.41 -15.21
C LYS A 104 -4.82 -3.21 -14.29
N ILE A 105 -3.83 -3.22 -13.39
CA ILE A 105 -3.48 -2.11 -12.51
C ILE A 105 -2.01 -1.74 -12.79
N PRO A 106 -1.68 -0.46 -13.00
CA PRO A 106 -0.31 -0.04 -13.24
C PRO A 106 0.55 -0.19 -11.98
N THR A 107 1.78 -0.66 -12.16
CA THR A 107 2.77 -0.83 -11.09
C THR A 107 3.73 0.35 -10.99
N GLN A 108 3.92 1.09 -12.09
CA GLN A 108 4.80 2.25 -12.18
C GLN A 108 4.01 3.50 -12.57
N ILE A 109 4.44 4.66 -12.06
CA ILE A 109 3.93 5.94 -12.54
C ILE A 109 4.59 6.24 -13.89
N GLU A 110 3.81 6.12 -14.96
CA GLU A 110 4.20 6.61 -16.28
C GLU A 110 3.95 8.12 -16.36
N ASP A 111 4.97 8.91 -16.06
CA ASP A 111 4.89 10.35 -16.25
C ASP A 111 5.21 10.67 -17.71
N LYS A 112 4.18 10.97 -18.53
CA LYS A 112 4.30 11.62 -19.87
C LYS A 112 3.02 11.85 -20.71
N SER A 113 1.82 11.60 -20.20
CA SER A 113 0.61 11.91 -20.99
C SER A 113 0.03 13.26 -20.57
N PRO A 114 -0.08 14.26 -21.46
CA PRO A 114 -0.80 15.49 -21.14
C PRO A 114 -2.24 15.14 -20.76
N PRO A 115 -2.87 15.89 -19.83
CA PRO A 115 -4.23 15.62 -19.41
C PRO A 115 -5.15 15.54 -20.63
N LYS A 116 -5.77 14.37 -20.84
CA LYS A 116 -6.76 14.21 -21.90
C LYS A 116 -7.93 15.11 -21.55
N MET A 117 -8.25 16.05 -22.44
CA MET A 117 -9.43 16.89 -22.33
C MET A 117 -10.68 16.01 -22.56
N ILE A 118 -11.10 15.29 -21.54
CA ILE A 118 -12.38 14.58 -21.55
C ILE A 118 -13.46 15.67 -21.53
N ILE A 119 -14.37 15.65 -22.50
CA ILE A 119 -15.44 16.63 -22.65
C ILE A 119 -16.39 16.53 -21.44
N ARG A 120 -16.05 17.28 -20.39
CA ARG A 120 -16.76 17.55 -19.13
C ARG A 120 -17.15 16.30 -18.32
N ALA A 121 -16.51 16.13 -17.17
CA ALA A 121 -17.03 15.29 -16.08
C ALA A 121 -18.38 15.83 -15.60
N PHE A 122 -19.22 14.97 -15.02
CA PHE A 122 -20.53 15.34 -14.45
C PHE A 122 -21.52 15.98 -15.45
N LYS A 123 -21.70 15.39 -16.64
CA LYS A 123 -22.83 15.74 -17.51
C LYS A 123 -24.14 15.26 -16.87
N HIS A 124 -24.79 16.13 -16.12
CA HIS A 124 -26.16 15.92 -15.66
C HIS A 124 -27.10 16.04 -16.85
N LYS A 125 -27.83 14.96 -17.17
CA LYS A 125 -28.87 14.96 -18.22
C LYS A 125 -30.18 15.59 -17.74
N ASN A 126 -30.36 15.68 -16.43
CA ASN A 126 -31.61 16.13 -15.83
C ASN A 126 -31.56 17.64 -15.60
N LYS A 127 -32.68 18.33 -15.85
CA LYS A 127 -32.83 19.73 -15.47
C LYS A 127 -32.71 19.87 -13.95
N PRO A 128 -32.10 20.95 -13.43
CA PRO A 128 -32.11 21.24 -12.00
C PRO A 128 -33.55 21.28 -11.50
N LEU A 129 -33.79 20.71 -10.31
CA LEU A 129 -35.08 20.74 -9.65
C LEU A 129 -35.44 22.21 -9.37
N ASN A 130 -36.52 22.69 -9.95
CA ASN A 130 -37.01 24.04 -9.68
C ASN A 130 -37.76 24.03 -8.34
N LEU A 131 -37.12 24.51 -7.28
CA LEU A 131 -37.70 24.52 -5.94
C LEU A 131 -38.89 25.48 -5.82
N ASP A 132 -39.01 26.45 -6.73
CA ASP A 132 -40.12 27.39 -6.79
C ASP A 132 -41.44 26.71 -7.20
N GLU A 133 -41.37 25.55 -7.89
CA GLU A 133 -42.53 24.76 -8.31
C GLU A 133 -43.07 23.84 -7.20
N LEU A 134 -42.33 23.67 -6.10
CA LEU A 134 -42.69 22.80 -4.98
C LEU A 134 -43.33 23.54 -3.81
N ALA A 135 -43.41 24.88 -3.87
CA ALA A 135 -43.97 25.73 -2.83
C ALA A 135 -45.46 26.07 -3.08
N THR A 136 -46.27 25.08 -3.49
CA THR A 136 -47.74 25.21 -3.60
C THR A 136 -48.45 24.27 -2.64
#